data_AF-A0A968UJT5-F1
#
_entry.id   AF-A0A968UJT5-F1
#
_cell.length_a   1.000
_cell.length_b   1.000
_cell.length_c   1.000
_cell.angle_alpha   90.00
_cell.angle_beta   90.00
_cell.angle_gamma   90.00
#
_symmetry.space_group_name_H-M   'P 1'
#
loop_
_entity.id
_entity.type
_entity.pdbx_description
1 polymer ?
#
loop_
_entity_poly.entity_id
_entity_poly.type
_entity_poly.pdbx_seq_one_letter_code
_entity_poly.pdbx_strand_id
1 'polypeptide(L)'
;MNSEYDFSQGKRGAIEPIPPGKSRITIRLDDDVLAWFRAEVHERGGGNYQTLINEALRQHMQHKLEPLEETLRRVLREELKQVENTKKVK
;
A
#
# COMPACT_ATOMS: atom_id res chain seq x y z
N MET A 1 2.15 -32.61 34.32
CA MET A 1 2.64 -32.22 32.97
C MET A 1 1.85 -33.06 31.99
N ASN A 2 0.89 -32.46 31.28
CA ASN A 2 -0.10 -33.22 30.50
C ASN A 2 0.37 -33.41 29.05
N SER A 3 0.36 -34.69 28.65
CA SER A 3 0.11 -35.29 27.33
C SER A 3 0.74 -34.64 26.10
N GLU A 4 1.78 -35.30 25.60
CA GLU A 4 2.31 -35.16 24.25
C GLU A 4 1.18 -35.28 23.22
N TYR A 5 1.09 -34.28 22.34
CA TYR A 5 0.08 -34.24 21.28
C TYR A 5 0.62 -34.99 20.06
N ASP A 6 -0.04 -36.07 19.67
CA ASP A 6 0.34 -36.86 18.49
C ASP A 6 -0.15 -36.18 17.20
N PHE A 7 0.79 -35.71 16.39
CA PHE A 7 0.56 -35.08 15.09
C PHE A 7 0.76 -36.04 13.91
N SER A 8 0.82 -37.36 14.14
CA SER A 8 1.04 -38.39 13.11
C SER A 8 0.03 -38.36 11.95
N GLN A 9 -1.19 -37.84 12.20
CA GLN A 9 -2.26 -37.68 11.19
C GLN A 9 -2.38 -36.25 10.64
N GLY A 10 -1.45 -35.36 10.98
CA GLY A 10 -1.44 -33.97 10.52
C GLY A 10 -1.17 -33.87 9.02
N LYS A 11 -2.21 -33.61 8.23
CA LYS A 11 -2.07 -33.35 6.79
C LYS A 11 -1.58 -31.91 6.60
N ARG A 12 -0.35 -31.72 6.10
CA ARG A 12 0.15 -30.41 5.66
C ARG A 12 -0.64 -29.97 4.42
N GLY A 13 -1.79 -29.33 4.64
CA GLY A 13 -2.55 -28.68 3.57
C GLY A 13 -1.75 -27.54 2.96
N ALA A 14 -2.03 -27.22 1.69
CA ALA A 14 -1.49 -26.01 1.08
C ALA A 14 -1.91 -24.82 1.95
N ILE A 15 -0.90 -24.09 2.45
CA ILE A 15 -1.08 -22.81 3.13
C ILE A 15 -1.79 -21.92 2.12
N GLU A 16 -3.10 -21.76 2.31
CA GLU A 16 -4.07 -20.92 1.59
C GLU A 16 -3.71 -20.55 0.13
N PRO A 17 -4.48 -20.99 -0.88
CA PRO A 17 -4.18 -20.66 -2.27
C PRO A 17 -4.06 -19.14 -2.44
N ILE A 18 -2.98 -18.73 -3.11
CA ILE A 18 -2.69 -17.31 -3.32
C ILE A 18 -3.90 -16.69 -4.05
N PRO A 19 -4.48 -15.59 -3.53
CA PRO A 19 -5.59 -14.94 -4.19
C PRO A 19 -5.25 -14.60 -5.65
N PRO A 20 -6.20 -14.74 -6.59
CA PRO A 20 -5.95 -14.44 -8.00
C PRO A 20 -5.37 -13.03 -8.16
N GLY A 21 -4.34 -12.89 -8.99
CA GLY A 21 -3.66 -11.61 -9.23
C GLY A 21 -2.57 -11.23 -8.21
N LYS A 22 -2.26 -12.09 -7.23
CA LYS A 22 -1.08 -11.95 -6.36
C LYS A 22 -0.03 -13.00 -6.73
N SER A 23 1.23 -12.59 -6.77
CA SER A 23 2.37 -13.49 -7.00
C SER A 23 3.25 -13.55 -5.76
N ARG A 24 3.57 -14.75 -5.29
CA ARG A 24 4.54 -14.94 -4.20
C ARG A 24 5.94 -14.73 -4.76
N ILE A 25 6.63 -13.72 -4.27
CA ILE A 25 8.02 -13.40 -4.63
C ILE A 25 8.90 -13.39 -3.39
N THR A 26 10.18 -13.65 -3.58
CA THR A 26 11.20 -13.48 -2.54
C THR A 26 11.97 -12.21 -2.85
N ILE A 27 11.82 -11.18 -2.03
CA ILE A 27 12.53 -9.90 -2.16
C ILE A 27 13.30 -9.61 -0.88
N ARG A 28 14.44 -8.91 -1.00
CA ARG A 28 15.13 -8.32 0.14
C ARG A 28 14.53 -6.95 0.40
N LEU A 29 14.18 -6.69 1.66
CA LEU A 29 13.74 -5.40 2.16
C LEU A 29 14.57 -5.08 3.39
N ASP A 30 14.85 -3.80 3.61
CA ASP A 30 15.59 -3.37 4.79
C ASP A 30 14.74 -3.60 6.06
N ASP A 31 15.44 -3.93 7.15
CA ASP A 31 14.79 -4.32 8.40
C ASP A 31 14.00 -3.15 9.02
N ASP A 32 14.45 -1.92 8.83
CA ASP A 32 13.80 -0.69 9.30
C ASP A 32 12.48 -0.43 8.57
N VAL A 33 12.43 -0.65 7.25
CA VAL A 33 11.20 -0.57 6.44
C VAL A 33 10.19 -1.60 6.94
N LEU A 34 10.64 -2.85 7.15
CA LEU A 34 9.78 -3.90 7.70
C LEU A 34 9.28 -3.58 9.11
N ALA A 35 10.14 -3.03 9.97
CA ALA A 35 9.78 -2.63 11.32
C ALA A 35 8.72 -1.51 11.31
N TRP A 36 8.88 -0.52 10.43
CA TRP A 36 7.95 0.60 10.30
C TRP A 36 6.55 0.14 9.89
N PHE A 37 6.42 -0.66 8.82
CA PHE A 37 5.12 -1.17 8.37
C PHE A 37 4.47 -2.11 9.39
N ARG A 38 5.26 -2.86 10.18
CA ARG A 38 4.71 -3.67 11.28
C ARG A 38 4.13 -2.79 12.38
N ALA A 39 4.87 -1.77 12.81
CA ALA A 39 4.41 -0.83 13.83
C ALA A 39 3.11 -0.14 13.40
N GLU A 40 3.05 0.35 12.16
CA GLU A 40 1.86 1.02 11.62
C GLU A 40 0.61 0.11 11.64
N VAL A 41 0.76 -1.17 11.31
CA VAL A 41 -0.33 -2.14 11.39
C VAL A 41 -0.76 -2.41 12.83
N HIS A 42 0.19 -2.51 13.75
CA HIS A 42 -0.11 -2.70 15.17
C HIS A 42 -0.90 -1.52 15.74
N GLU A 43 -0.52 -0.29 15.39
CA GLU A 43 -1.22 0.93 15.82
C GLU A 43 -2.66 1.01 15.30
N ARG A 44 -2.91 0.52 14.07
CA ARG A 44 -4.25 0.53 13.44
C ARG A 44 -5.18 -0.60 13.92
N GLY A 45 -4.80 -1.36 14.94
CA GLY A 45 -5.63 -2.44 15.51
C GLY A 45 -5.41 -3.81 14.87
N GLY A 46 -4.26 -4.01 14.20
CA GLY A 46 -3.92 -5.27 13.54
C GLY A 46 -4.20 -5.24 12.03
N GLY A 47 -3.64 -6.23 11.30
CA GLY A 47 -3.70 -6.28 9.84
C GLY A 47 -2.50 -6.98 9.21
N ASN A 48 -2.35 -6.86 7.90
CA ASN A 48 -1.25 -7.45 7.14
C ASN A 48 -0.31 -6.35 6.61
N TYR A 49 0.92 -6.29 7.13
CA TYR A 49 1.95 -5.33 6.69
C TYR A 49 2.27 -5.48 5.19
N GLN A 50 2.13 -6.68 4.62
CA GLN A 50 2.30 -6.91 3.18
C GLN A 50 1.26 -6.16 2.34
N THR A 51 0.06 -5.94 2.89
CA THR A 51 -0.98 -5.14 2.22
C THR A 51 -0.55 -3.68 2.15
N LEU A 52 -0.02 -3.11 3.24
CA LEU A 52 0.47 -1.73 3.27
C LEU A 52 1.67 -1.53 2.34
N ILE A 53 2.62 -2.48 2.32
CA ILE A 53 3.75 -2.43 1.39
C ILE A 53 3.26 -2.41 -0.06
N ASN A 54 2.32 -3.30 -0.42
CA ASN A 54 1.77 -3.32 -1.77
C ASN A 54 1.01 -2.03 -2.12
N GLU A 55 0.29 -1.46 -1.16
CA GLU A 55 -0.41 -0.19 -1.35
C GLU A 55 0.57 0.96 -1.57
N ALA A 56 1.65 1.05 -0.78
CA ALA A 56 2.71 2.03 -0.97
C ALA A 56 3.37 1.92 -2.35
N LEU A 57 3.61 0.68 -2.82
CA LEU A 57 4.12 0.44 -4.18
C LEU A 57 3.13 0.90 -5.26
N ARG A 58 1.82 0.66 -5.08
CA ARG A 58 0.77 1.15 -6.00
C ARG A 58 0.72 2.67 -6.04
N GLN A 59 0.77 3.32 -4.89
CA GLN A 59 0.81 4.79 -4.80
C GLN A 59 2.06 5.34 -5.50
N HIS A 60 3.21 4.72 -5.30
CA HIS A 60 4.43 5.09 -6.00
C HIS A 60 4.30 4.95 -7.54
N MET A 61 3.67 3.87 -8.02
CA MET A 61 3.37 3.71 -9.44
C MET A 61 2.46 4.82 -9.97
N GLN A 62 1.39 5.14 -9.23
CA GLN A 62 0.45 6.21 -9.59
C GLN A 62 1.14 7.57 -9.66
N HIS A 63 1.97 7.91 -8.66
CA HIS A 63 2.75 9.14 -8.64
C HIS A 63 3.75 9.26 -9.81
N LYS A 64 4.24 8.14 -10.36
CA LYS A 64 5.08 8.16 -11.56
C LYS A 64 4.28 8.31 -12.86
N LEU A 65 3.05 7.81 -12.89
CA LEU A 65 2.18 7.85 -14.07
C LEU A 65 1.49 9.22 -14.22
N GLU A 66 1.08 9.82 -13.12
CA GLU A 66 0.68 11.23 -13.04
C GLU A 66 1.46 11.88 -11.90
N PRO A 67 2.50 12.67 -12.19
CA PRO A 67 3.08 13.53 -11.18
C PRO A 67 1.93 14.38 -10.64
N LEU A 68 1.68 14.30 -9.33
CA LEU A 68 0.71 15.16 -8.64
C LEU A 68 0.90 16.65 -9.03
N GLU A 69 2.12 17.01 -9.35
CA GLU A 69 2.54 18.29 -9.92
C GLU A 69 1.81 18.70 -11.20
N GLU A 70 1.54 17.78 -12.12
CA GLU A 70 0.85 18.08 -13.38
C GLU A 70 -0.65 18.33 -13.16
N THR A 71 -1.27 17.50 -12.32
CA THR A 71 -2.66 17.69 -11.88
C THR A 71 -2.82 18.99 -11.09
N LEU A 72 -1.91 19.27 -10.15
CA LEU A 72 -1.89 20.53 -9.39
C LEU A 72 -1.65 21.75 -10.30
N ARG A 73 -0.73 21.68 -11.27
CA ARG A 73 -0.49 22.77 -12.23
C ARG A 73 -1.71 23.05 -13.11
N ARG A 74 -2.44 22.01 -13.53
CA ARG A 74 -3.67 22.15 -14.30
C ARG A 74 -4.72 22.90 -13.49
N VAL A 75 -5.01 22.43 -12.28
CA VAL A 75 -5.99 23.05 -11.38
C VAL A 75 -5.59 24.49 -11.04
N LEU A 76 -4.32 24.73 -10.68
CA LEU A 76 -3.83 26.09 -10.39
C LEU A 76 -3.96 27.04 -11.58
N ARG A 77 -3.71 26.58 -12.82
CA ARG A 77 -3.91 27.41 -14.03
C ARG A 77 -5.37 27.71 -14.29
N GLU A 78 -6.27 26.77 -14.05
CA GLU A 78 -7.70 26.96 -14.22
C GLU A 78 -8.22 28.02 -13.23
N GLU A 79 -7.86 27.90 -11.94
CA GLU A 79 -8.23 28.88 -10.91
C GLU A 79 -7.65 30.27 -11.18
N LEU A 80 -6.38 30.38 -11.59
CA LEU A 80 -5.77 31.67 -11.94
C LEU A 80 -6.47 32.35 -13.13
N LYS A 81 -6.84 31.59 -14.17
CA LYS A 81 -7.59 32.13 -15.31
C LYS A 81 -8.98 32.61 -14.90
N GLN A 82 -9.65 31.91 -13.98
CA GLN A 82 -10.95 32.33 -13.45
C GLN A 82 -10.84 33.66 -12.68
N VAL A 83 -9.79 33.81 -11.86
CA VAL A 83 -9.49 35.05 -11.13
C VAL A 83 -9.13 36.20 -12.07
N GLU A 84 -8.40 35.95 -13.15
CA GLU A 84 -8.09 36.98 -14.16
C GLU A 84 -9.33 37.42 -14.94
N ASN A 85 -10.20 36.48 -15.32
CA ASN A 85 -11.44 36.78 -16.04
C ASN A 85 -12.44 37.55 -15.16
N THR A 86 -12.55 37.24 -13.87
CA THR A 86 -13.40 38.00 -12.94
C THR A 86 -12.89 39.42 -12.69
N LYS A 87 -11.58 39.67 -12.81
CA LYS A 87 -11.01 41.03 -12.73
C LYS A 87 -11.21 41.88 -13.99
N LYS A 88 -11.40 41.26 -15.17
CA LYS A 88 -11.63 41.97 -16.45
C LYS A 88 -13.08 42.40 -16.69
N VAL A 89 -14.02 41.88 -15.90
CA VAL A 89 -15.47 42.14 -16.04
C VAL A 89 -15.96 43.24 -15.07
N LYS A 90 -15.05 43.84 -14.29
CA LYS A 90 -15.27 45.04 -13.47
C LYS A 90 -14.57 46.22 -14.10
#